data_AF-A0A520REV0-F1
#
_entry.id   AF-A0A520REV0-F1
#
_cell.length_a   1.000
_cell.length_b   1.000
_cell.length_c   1.000
_cell.angle_alpha   90.00
_cell.angle_beta   90.00
_cell.angle_gamma   90.00
#
_symmetry.space_group_name_H-M   'P 1'
#
loop_
_entity.id
_entity.type
_entity.pdbx_description
1 polymer ?
#
loop_
_entity_poly.entity_id
_entity_poly.type
_entity_poly.pdbx_seq_one_letter_code
_entity_poly.pdbx_strand_id
1 'polypeptide(L)'
;MIRFSMIVLCMILLGAAAGRYKAEASVRAAEVELRELALRKEAQRREIQILRSELALLESPDRLAELADQHTSLEPLSGHQLMTADDFLVAFGQSGDDSAAVTDPLVKEDDAMPFRAPPPGALAAVPLDLN
;
A
#
# COMPACT_ATOMS: atom_id res chain seq x y z
N MET A 1 -39.61 -48.35 12.85
CA MET A 1 -38.22 -47.91 12.68
C MET A 1 -37.86 -47.62 11.22
N ILE A 2 -38.18 -48.49 10.24
CA ILE A 2 -37.94 -48.27 8.79
C ILE A 2 -38.46 -46.93 8.24
N ARG A 3 -39.62 -46.47 8.73
CA ARG A 3 -40.27 -45.24 8.26
C ARG A 3 -39.47 -43.99 8.67
N PHE A 4 -38.84 -44.05 9.85
CA PHE A 4 -38.06 -42.95 10.39
C PHE A 4 -36.73 -42.82 9.66
N SER A 5 -36.06 -43.94 9.37
CA SER A 5 -34.83 -43.93 8.58
C SER A 5 -35.07 -43.42 7.16
N MET A 6 -36.22 -43.71 6.55
CA MET A 6 -36.58 -43.17 5.23
C MET A 6 -36.77 -41.65 5.25
N ILE A 7 -37.44 -41.11 6.28
CA ILE A 7 -37.64 -39.66 6.44
C ILE A 7 -36.29 -38.95 6.61
N VAL A 8 -35.39 -39.51 7.42
CA VAL A 8 -34.03 -38.96 7.62
C VAL A 8 -33.25 -38.98 6.31
N LEU A 9 -33.30 -40.07 5.54
CA LEU A 9 -32.62 -40.17 4.25
C LEU A 9 -33.14 -39.12 3.25
N CYS A 10 -34.46 -38.91 3.20
CA CYS A 10 -35.07 -37.86 2.39
C CYS A 10 -34.59 -36.46 2.80
N MET A 11 -34.49 -36.19 4.10
CA MET A 11 -34.00 -34.89 4.60
C MET A 11 -32.53 -34.65 4.25
N ILE A 12 -31.69 -35.69 4.32
CA ILE A 12 -30.28 -35.60 3.90
C ILE A 12 -30.18 -35.32 2.40
N LEU A 13 -30.95 -36.02 1.56
CA LEU A 13 -30.97 -35.75 0.11
C LEU A 13 -31.45 -34.33 -0.21
N LEU A 14 -32.49 -33.87 0.48
CA LEU A 14 -33.03 -32.52 0.29
C LEU A 14 -32.01 -31.45 0.73
N GLY A 15 -31.32 -31.68 1.85
CA GLY A 15 -30.24 -30.83 2.33
C GLY A 15 -29.05 -30.79 1.38
N ALA A 16 -28.67 -31.93 0.79
CA ALA A 16 -27.60 -32.00 -0.21
C ALA A 16 -27.95 -31.24 -1.49
N ALA A 17 -29.19 -31.38 -1.98
CA ALA A 17 -29.68 -30.64 -3.15
C ALA A 17 -29.72 -29.12 -2.89
N ALA A 18 -30.25 -28.70 -1.74
CA ALA A 18 -30.29 -27.29 -1.35
C ALA A 18 -28.89 -26.71 -1.11
N GLY A 19 -27.99 -27.47 -0.49
CA GLY A 19 -26.61 -27.08 -0.25
C GLY A 19 -25.85 -26.83 -1.54
N ARG A 20 -26.00 -27.71 -2.53
CA ARG A 20 -25.40 -27.53 -3.85
C ARG A 20 -25.92 -26.28 -4.56
N TYR A 21 -27.23 -26.05 -4.52
CA TYR A 21 -27.84 -24.87 -5.12
C TYR A 21 -27.33 -23.55 -4.49
N LYS A 22 -27.21 -23.52 -3.16
CA LYS A 22 -26.64 -22.35 -2.46
C LYS A 22 -25.18 -22.09 -2.81
N ALA A 23 -24.38 -23.14 -2.98
CA ALA A 23 -22.97 -23.01 -3.38
C ALA A 23 -22.83 -22.42 -4.79
N GLU A 24 -23.64 -22.88 -5.75
CA GLU A 24 -23.61 -22.31 -7.11
C GLU A 24 -24.06 -20.84 -7.12
N ALA A 25 -25.06 -20.48 -6.31
CA ALA A 25 -25.51 -19.10 -6.17
C ALA A 25 -24.44 -18.20 -5.54
N SER A 26 -23.75 -18.66 -4.48
CA SER A 26 -22.69 -17.89 -3.83
C SER A 26 -21.48 -17.67 -4.72
N VAL A 27 -21.12 -18.67 -5.54
CA VAL A 27 -20.02 -18.55 -6.51
C VAL A 27 -20.34 -17.48 -7.54
N ARG A 28 -21.56 -17.50 -8.11
CA ARG A 28 -21.98 -16.48 -9.08
C ARG A 28 -21.96 -15.06 -8.49
N ALA A 29 -22.43 -14.90 -7.25
CA ALA A 29 -22.39 -13.61 -6.57
C ALA A 29 -20.94 -13.13 -6.36
N ALA A 30 -20.06 -14.02 -5.88
CA ALA A 30 -18.65 -13.71 -5.67
C ALA A 30 -17.92 -13.38 -6.99
N GLU A 31 -18.24 -14.07 -8.09
CA GLU A 31 -17.67 -13.77 -9.41
C GLU A 31 -18.07 -12.39 -9.94
N VAL A 32 -19.30 -11.95 -9.67
CA VAL A 32 -19.76 -10.62 -10.05
C VAL A 32 -19.03 -9.56 -9.24
N GLU A 33 -18.92 -9.75 -7.93
CA GLU A 33 -18.20 -8.85 -7.04
C GLU A 33 -16.71 -8.75 -7.39
N LEU A 34 -16.06 -9.88 -7.68
CA LEU A 34 -14.66 -9.91 -8.15
C LEU A 34 -14.47 -9.13 -9.45
N ARG A 35 -15.40 -9.27 -10.41
CA ARG A 35 -15.35 -8.52 -11.66
C ARG A 35 -15.50 -7.02 -11.42
N GLU A 36 -16.42 -6.63 -10.55
CA GLU A 36 -16.62 -5.22 -10.20
C GLU A 36 -15.39 -4.62 -9.51
N LEU A 37 -14.80 -5.34 -8.55
CA LEU A 37 -13.56 -4.97 -7.89
C LEU A 37 -12.39 -4.84 -8.87
N ALA A 38 -12.27 -5.76 -9.84
CA ALA A 38 -11.25 -5.69 -10.87
C ALA A 38 -11.38 -4.43 -11.72
N LEU A 39 -12.60 -4.11 -12.16
CA LEU A 39 -12.89 -2.90 -12.93
C LEU A 39 -12.57 -1.62 -12.13
N ARG A 40 -12.97 -1.56 -10.85
CA ARG A 40 -12.65 -0.42 -9.97
C ARG A 40 -11.14 -0.26 -9.79
N LYS A 41 -10.42 -1.36 -9.59
CA LYS A 41 -8.96 -1.37 -9.46
C LYS A 41 -8.25 -0.87 -10.72
N GLU A 42 -8.73 -1.26 -11.90
CA GLU A 42 -8.20 -0.75 -13.15
C GLU A 42 -8.44 0.75 -13.33
N ALA A 43 -9.64 1.23 -12.98
CA ALA A 43 -9.96 2.66 -13.03
C ALA A 43 -9.02 3.48 -12.12
N GLN A 44 -8.85 3.06 -10.86
CA GLN A 44 -7.95 3.72 -9.91
C GLN A 44 -6.48 3.72 -10.37
N ARG A 45 -6.02 2.63 -11.01
CA ARG A 45 -4.66 2.57 -11.56
C ARG A 45 -4.44 3.60 -12.68
N ARG A 46 -5.44 3.80 -13.55
CA ARG A 46 -5.36 4.80 -14.60
C ARG A 46 -5.31 6.21 -14.02
N GLU A 47 -6.11 6.49 -13.00
CA GLU A 47 -6.10 7.78 -12.31
C GLU A 47 -4.73 8.07 -11.68
N ILE A 48 -4.14 7.10 -10.98
CA ILE A 48 -2.78 7.24 -10.43
C ILE A 48 -1.76 7.49 -11.53
N GLN A 49 -1.88 6.82 -12.68
CA GLN A 49 -0.95 7.02 -13.79
C GLN A 49 -1.06 8.42 -14.39
N ILE A 50 -2.28 8.95 -14.51
CA ILE A 50 -2.53 10.33 -14.93
C ILE A 50 -1.91 11.29 -13.92
N LEU A 51 -2.21 11.13 -12.63
CA LEU A 51 -1.68 11.99 -11.58
C LEU A 51 -0.15 11.97 -11.53
N ARG A 52 0.47 10.81 -11.74
CA ARG A 52 1.93 10.70 -11.85
C ARG A 52 2.49 11.40 -13.08
N SER A 53 1.76 11.36 -14.20
CA SER A 53 2.18 12.07 -15.41
C SER A 53 2.05 13.59 -15.24
N GLU A 54 1.02 14.05 -14.55
CA GLU A 54 0.85 15.45 -14.18
C GLU A 54 1.93 15.87 -13.20
N LEU A 55 2.21 15.06 -12.18
CA LEU A 55 3.29 15.32 -11.24
C LEU A 55 4.65 15.41 -11.96
N ALA A 56 4.95 14.48 -12.85
CA ALA A 56 6.19 14.51 -13.65
C ALA A 56 6.28 15.77 -14.54
N LEU A 57 5.14 16.29 -15.01
CA LEU A 57 5.08 17.55 -15.73
C LEU A 57 5.35 18.75 -14.79
N LEU A 58 4.77 18.76 -13.59
CA LEU A 58 4.99 19.81 -12.59
C LEU A 58 6.43 19.80 -12.05
N GLU A 59 7.01 18.62 -11.89
CA GLU A 59 8.38 18.41 -11.42
C GLU A 59 9.43 18.53 -12.53
N SER A 60 9.02 18.86 -13.76
CA SER A 60 9.97 18.98 -14.87
C SER A 60 11.00 20.08 -14.55
N PRO A 61 12.32 19.76 -14.58
CA PRO A 61 13.37 20.67 -14.12
C PRO A 61 13.44 21.93 -14.97
N ASP A 62 13.10 21.84 -16.27
CA ASP A 62 13.05 22.99 -17.17
C ASP A 62 12.00 24.01 -16.72
N ARG A 63 10.80 23.55 -16.33
CA ARG A 63 9.72 24.40 -15.78
C ARG A 63 10.09 24.99 -14.43
N LEU A 64 10.71 24.20 -13.56
CA LEU A 64 11.15 24.65 -12.24
C LEU A 64 12.28 25.67 -12.36
N ALA A 65 13.20 25.50 -13.31
CA ALA A 65 14.25 26.47 -13.61
C ALA A 65 13.66 27.77 -14.18
N GLU A 66 12.68 27.69 -15.09
CA GLU A 66 11.97 28.86 -15.60
C GLU A 66 11.18 29.60 -14.51
N LEU A 67 10.47 28.87 -13.65
CA LEU A 67 9.76 29.47 -12.50
C LEU A 67 10.72 30.07 -11.48
N ALA A 68 11.85 29.41 -11.23
CA ALA A 68 12.89 29.93 -10.37
C ALA A 68 13.39 31.25 -10.93
N ASP A 69 13.84 31.29 -12.19
CA ASP A 69 14.37 32.51 -12.82
C ASP A 69 13.37 33.68 -12.81
N GLN A 70 12.06 33.39 -12.91
CA GLN A 70 11.00 34.41 -12.87
C GLN A 70 10.65 34.92 -11.46
N HIS A 71 10.74 34.08 -10.43
CA HIS A 71 10.22 34.41 -9.09
C HIS A 71 11.26 34.40 -7.96
N THR A 72 12.45 33.87 -8.21
CA THR A 72 13.56 33.78 -7.26
C THR A 72 14.87 34.01 -8.00
N SER A 73 15.68 35.01 -7.65
CA SER A 73 16.98 35.26 -8.30
C SER A 73 18.06 34.21 -7.96
N LEU A 74 17.69 32.94 -7.88
CA LEU A 74 18.51 31.80 -7.52
C LEU A 74 18.89 31.04 -8.79
N GLU A 75 20.16 30.68 -8.91
CA GLU A 75 20.66 29.84 -9.99
C GLU A 75 20.07 28.42 -9.88
N PRO A 76 19.69 27.78 -10.99
CA PRO A 76 19.08 26.45 -10.98
C PRO A 76 20.02 25.43 -10.32
N LEU A 77 19.46 24.64 -9.38
CA LEU A 77 20.19 23.64 -8.62
C LEU A 77 20.67 22.51 -9.56
N SER A 78 21.95 22.53 -9.90
CA SER A 78 22.59 21.48 -10.69
C SER A 78 22.80 20.23 -9.84
N GLY A 79 22.66 19.04 -10.44
CA GLY A 79 22.91 17.76 -9.76
C GLY A 79 24.32 17.62 -9.16
N HIS A 80 25.29 18.41 -9.62
CA HIS A 80 26.62 18.46 -9.01
C HIS A 80 26.66 19.22 -7.67
N GLN A 81 25.64 20.04 -7.38
CA GLN A 81 25.55 20.88 -6.17
C GLN A 81 24.94 20.11 -4.99
N LEU A 82 24.29 18.98 -5.29
CA LEU A 82 23.78 18.04 -4.29
C LEU A 82 24.95 17.20 -3.77
N MET A 83 25.41 17.49 -2.55
CA MET A 83 26.36 16.61 -1.87
C MET A 83 25.71 15.25 -1.60
N THR A 84 26.44 14.17 -1.88
CA THR A 84 26.02 12.83 -1.47
C THR A 84 26.00 12.77 0.06
N ALA A 85 25.17 11.90 0.64
CA ALA A 85 25.14 11.71 2.09
C ALA A 85 26.53 11.39 2.67
N ASP A 86 27.34 10.62 1.92
CA ASP A 86 28.73 10.33 2.26
C ASP A 86 29.62 11.59 2.24
N ASP A 87 29.46 12.46 1.23
CA ASP A 87 30.22 13.72 1.12
C ASP A 87 29.85 14.70 2.25
N PHE A 88 28.58 14.71 2.67
CA PHE A 88 28.12 15.53 3.80
C PHE A 88 28.76 15.08 5.12
N LEU A 89 28.85 13.77 5.36
CA LEU A 89 29.50 13.22 6.55
C LEU A 89 31.00 13.53 6.57
N VAL A 90 31.66 13.54 5.42
CA VAL A 90 33.08 13.94 5.34
C VAL A 90 33.25 15.44 5.59
N ALA A 91 32.36 16.28 5.07
CA ALA A 91 32.47 17.74 5.20
C ALA A 91 32.07 18.27 6.58
N PHE A 92 31.10 17.63 7.25
CA PHE A 92 30.53 18.12 8.51
C PHE A 92 30.75 17.17 9.71
N GLY A 93 31.07 15.90 9.48
CA GLY A 93 31.22 14.87 10.51
C GLY A 93 32.50 14.95 11.37
N GLN A 94 33.39 15.90 11.11
CA GLN A 94 34.58 16.13 11.95
C GLN A 94 34.39 17.20 13.03
N SER A 95 33.20 17.81 13.17
CA SER A 95 32.94 18.83 14.20
C SER A 95 32.62 18.25 15.60
N GLY A 96 32.97 16.99 15.87
CA GLY A 96 32.46 16.24 17.02
C GLY A 96 33.49 15.70 18.01
N ASP A 97 34.75 16.15 17.97
CA ASP A 97 35.80 15.55 18.82
C ASP A 97 36.09 16.32 20.14
N ASP A 98 35.26 17.30 20.51
CA ASP A 98 35.36 17.97 21.81
C ASP A 98 33.96 18.23 22.43
N SER A 99 33.23 17.17 22.77
CA SER A 99 32.31 17.22 23.92
C SER A 99 32.06 15.83 24.46
N ALA A 100 32.84 15.49 25.48
CA ALA A 100 32.65 14.32 26.32
C ALA A 100 31.21 14.23 26.84
N ALA A 101 30.74 12.99 26.95
CA ALA A 101 29.55 12.53 27.67
C ALA A 101 28.18 12.79 27.02
N VAL A 102 27.85 11.97 26.02
CA VAL A 102 26.54 11.30 26.02
C VAL A 102 26.80 9.80 25.92
N THR A 103 26.91 9.18 27.08
CA THR A 103 26.74 7.75 27.28
C THR A 103 25.49 7.29 26.53
N ASP A 104 25.71 6.43 25.55
CA ASP A 104 24.74 5.48 25.03
C ASP A 104 24.24 4.60 26.18
N PRO A 105 22.95 4.60 26.52
CA PRO A 105 22.33 3.44 27.10
C PRO A 105 21.53 2.76 26.00
N LEU A 106 22.14 1.76 25.36
CA LEU A 106 21.54 0.45 25.11
C LEU A 106 20.01 0.48 25.06
N VAL A 107 19.45 0.92 23.93
CA VAL A 107 18.16 0.37 23.50
C VAL A 107 18.50 -1.02 22.97
N LYS A 108 18.36 -1.99 23.88
CA LYS A 108 18.29 -3.42 23.62
C LYS A 108 17.54 -3.69 22.31
N GLU A 109 18.28 -4.01 21.25
CA GLU A 109 17.78 -4.80 20.13
C GLU A 109 17.57 -6.22 20.66
N ASP A 110 16.43 -6.45 21.30
CA ASP A 110 15.96 -7.80 21.63
C ASP A 110 14.43 -7.81 21.57
N ASP A 111 13.93 -7.57 20.36
CA ASP A 111 12.74 -8.20 19.85
C ASP A 111 12.76 -8.04 18.33
N ALA A 112 13.28 -9.08 17.66
CA ALA A 112 13.04 -9.29 16.24
C ALA A 112 11.53 -9.44 16.05
N MET A 113 10.81 -8.34 15.84
CA MET A 113 9.50 -8.38 15.22
C MET A 113 9.75 -8.64 13.74
N PRO A 114 9.47 -9.84 13.21
CA PRO A 114 9.53 -10.04 11.78
C PRO A 114 8.54 -9.04 11.18
N PHE A 115 9.00 -8.22 10.23
CA PHE A 115 8.10 -7.48 9.37
C PHE A 115 7.14 -8.49 8.73
N ARG A 116 5.95 -8.62 9.31
CA ARG A 116 4.91 -9.50 8.81
C ARG A 116 4.25 -8.72 7.70
N ALA A 117 4.63 -9.05 6.47
CA ALA A 117 3.91 -8.59 5.29
C ALA A 117 2.41 -8.77 5.55
N PRO A 118 1.59 -7.72 5.32
CA PRO A 118 0.16 -7.82 5.55
C PRO A 118 -0.39 -8.98 4.69
N PRO A 119 -1.26 -9.85 5.24
CA PRO A 119 -1.83 -10.93 4.46
C PRO A 119 -2.55 -10.34 3.24
N PRO A 120 -2.45 -10.97 2.06
CA PRO A 120 -3.13 -10.51 0.86
C PRO A 120 -4.65 -10.50 1.13
N GLY A 121 -5.19 -9.32 1.42
CA GLY A 121 -6.58 -9.12 1.82
C GLY A 121 -6.82 -8.01 2.85
N ALA A 122 -5.80 -7.53 3.57
CA ALA A 122 -5.99 -6.56 4.66
C ALA A 122 -6.36 -5.12 4.23
N LEU A 123 -6.24 -4.77 2.94
CA LEU A 123 -6.67 -3.46 2.42
C LEU A 123 -8.19 -3.39 2.14
N ALA A 124 -8.93 -4.47 2.35
CA ALA A 124 -10.37 -4.53 2.04
C ALA A 124 -11.29 -4.03 3.18
N ALA A 125 -10.75 -3.67 4.34
CA ALA A 125 -11.56 -3.42 5.54
C ALA A 125 -11.33 -2.04 6.19
N VAL A 126 -10.86 -1.04 5.45
CA VAL A 126 -10.90 0.35 5.94
C VAL A 126 -12.24 0.96 5.56
N PRO A 127 -13.22 1.09 6.49
CA PRO A 127 -14.41 1.87 6.23
C PRO A 127 -14.00 3.34 6.16
N LEU A 128 -14.02 3.90 4.96
CA LEU A 128 -13.99 5.35 4.78
C LEU A 128 -15.38 5.88 5.14
N ASP A 129 -15.60 6.17 6.42
CA ASP A 129 -16.66 7.10 6.83
C ASP A 129 -16.33 8.47 6.22
N LEU A 130 -17.11 8.86 5.21
CA LEU A 130 -17.11 10.19 4.61
C LEU A 130 -18.48 10.82 4.88
N ASN A 131 -18.47 11.79 5.79
CA ASN A 131 -19.47 12.85 5.92
C ASN A 131 -19.33 13.84 4.77
#